data_AF-A0A817YYE4-F1
#
_entry.id   AF-A0A817YYE4-F1
#
_cell.length_a   1.000
_cell.length_b   1.000
_cell.length_c   1.000
_cell.angle_alpha   90.00
_cell.angle_beta   90.00
_cell.angle_gamma   90.00
#
_symmetry.space_group_name_H-M   'P 1'
#
loop_
_entity.id
_entity.type
_entity.pdbx_description
1 polymer ?
#
loop_
_entity_poly.entity_id
_entity_poly.type
_entity_poly.pdbx_seq_one_letter_code
_entity_poly.pdbx_strand_id
1 'polypeptide(L)'
;MLYSQSTARTVINYQQTQDTIFVSGLWKYQYYQYNQWYGPFKQQLVFNPMTRTINGYGQDNVGQYVLNGSFSEVTGKIEMTQRYQIGTGNQNLNLGHQDVIQLSWNASRKVFEGMAYSQVGGCYVPGALIEMSLI
;
A
#
# COMPACT_ATOMS: atom_id res chain seq x y z
N MET A 1 16.52 49.68 18.10
CA MET A 1 17.04 48.84 17.00
C MET A 1 16.55 47.42 17.26
N LEU A 2 15.50 46.98 16.53
CA LEU A 2 14.94 45.63 16.63
C LEU A 2 15.32 44.88 15.36
N TYR A 3 16.13 43.84 15.48
CA TYR A 3 16.42 42.91 14.38
C TYR A 3 15.31 41.87 14.32
N SER A 4 14.49 41.88 13.26
CA SER A 4 13.61 40.75 12.94
C SER A 4 14.43 39.72 12.18
N GLN A 5 14.63 38.53 12.75
CA GLN A 5 15.13 37.39 11.99
C GLN A 5 13.97 36.80 11.17
N SER A 6 14.08 36.87 9.84
CA SER A 6 13.17 36.19 8.94
C SER A 6 13.50 34.70 8.91
N THR A 7 12.62 33.87 9.48
CA THR A 7 12.71 32.42 9.36
C THR A 7 12.42 32.03 7.92
N ALA A 8 13.44 31.67 7.16
CA ALA A 8 13.28 31.11 5.83
C ALA A 8 12.54 29.78 5.94
N ARG A 9 11.26 29.77 5.54
CA ARG A 9 10.53 28.53 5.27
C ARG A 9 11.11 27.94 4.00
N THR A 10 11.89 26.87 4.12
CA THR A 10 12.32 26.07 2.98
C THR A 10 11.08 25.42 2.36
N VAL A 11 10.54 26.04 1.32
CA VAL A 11 9.56 25.41 0.43
C VAL A 11 10.35 24.52 -0.49
N ILE A 12 10.42 23.22 -0.17
CA ILE A 12 10.98 22.23 -1.09
C ILE A 12 9.93 22.02 -2.19
N ASN A 13 10.11 22.73 -3.30
CA ASN A 13 9.39 22.45 -4.55
C ASN A 13 9.96 21.14 -5.10
N TYR A 14 9.28 20.02 -4.84
CA TYR A 14 9.56 18.79 -5.58
C TYR A 14 9.12 19.00 -7.02
N GLN A 15 10.10 19.13 -7.93
CA GLN A 15 9.84 18.85 -9.32
C GLN A 15 9.51 17.36 -9.39
N GLN A 16 8.22 17.06 -9.50
CA GLN A 16 7.70 15.75 -9.79
C GLN A 16 8.31 15.34 -11.13
N THR A 17 9.37 14.53 -11.11
CA THR A 17 9.88 13.92 -12.33
C THR A 17 8.74 13.10 -12.92
N GLN A 18 8.24 13.58 -14.05
CA GLN A 18 7.25 12.96 -14.90
C GLN A 18 7.68 11.50 -15.15
N ASP A 19 6.75 10.56 -14.95
CA ASP A 19 6.83 9.08 -15.15
C ASP A 19 7.24 8.19 -13.95
N THR A 20 6.80 8.48 -12.72
CA THR A 20 6.77 7.43 -11.68
C THR A 20 5.56 6.51 -11.87
N ILE A 21 5.78 5.20 -12.02
CA ILE A 21 4.69 4.20 -12.14
C ILE A 21 3.81 4.11 -10.88
N PHE A 22 4.32 4.62 -9.76
CA PHE A 22 3.61 4.68 -8.49
C PHE A 22 3.48 6.14 -8.03
N VAL A 23 2.28 6.51 -7.62
CA VAL A 23 1.93 7.85 -7.14
C VAL A 23 1.02 7.74 -5.92
N SER A 24 1.06 8.76 -5.08
CA SER A 24 0.07 8.95 -4.02
C SER A 24 -1.33 9.08 -4.61
N GLY A 25 -2.32 8.46 -4.01
CA GLY A 25 -3.70 8.53 -4.50
C GLY A 25 -4.60 7.42 -3.97
N LEU A 26 -5.80 7.39 -4.52
CA LEU A 26 -6.73 6.29 -4.32
C LEU A 26 -6.42 5.19 -5.33
N TRP A 27 -6.24 3.99 -4.81
CA TRP A 27 -6.01 2.78 -5.59
C TRP A 27 -7.19 1.84 -5.39
N LYS A 28 -7.60 1.18 -6.46
CA LYS A 28 -8.46 0.00 -6.37
C LYS A 28 -7.57 -1.21 -6.12
N TYR A 29 -8.00 -2.10 -5.24
CA TYR A 29 -7.36 -3.38 -5.04
C TYR A 29 -8.40 -4.50 -5.01
N GLN A 30 -7.99 -5.69 -5.44
CA GLN A 30 -8.78 -6.90 -5.38
C GLN A 30 -7.87 -8.09 -5.08
N TYR A 31 -8.44 -9.15 -4.52
CA TYR A 31 -7.69 -10.33 -4.16
C TYR A 31 -8.39 -11.63 -4.55
N TYR A 32 -7.62 -12.63 -4.95
CA TYR A 32 -8.10 -13.96 -5.28
C TYR A 32 -7.74 -14.94 -4.17
N GLN A 33 -8.75 -15.49 -3.51
CA GLN A 33 -8.61 -16.44 -2.41
C GLN A 33 -9.77 -17.44 -2.45
N TYR A 34 -9.54 -18.68 -2.06
CA TYR A 34 -10.58 -19.73 -2.01
C TYR A 34 -11.37 -19.86 -3.32
N ASN A 35 -10.66 -19.81 -4.45
CA ASN A 35 -11.21 -19.91 -5.80
C ASN A 35 -12.22 -18.79 -6.17
N GLN A 36 -12.09 -17.63 -5.56
CA GLN A 36 -12.97 -16.48 -5.78
C GLN A 36 -12.20 -15.15 -5.73
N TRP A 37 -12.58 -14.21 -6.60
CA TRP A 37 -12.15 -12.81 -6.52
C TRP A 37 -13.03 -12.02 -5.55
N TYR A 38 -12.38 -11.22 -4.71
CA TYR A 38 -13.01 -10.26 -3.80
C TYR A 38 -12.58 -8.85 -4.16
N GLY A 39 -13.55 -7.92 -4.18
CA GLY A 39 -13.35 -6.53 -4.55
C GLY A 39 -14.02 -6.14 -5.87
N PRO A 40 -13.64 -5.00 -6.48
CA PRO A 40 -12.58 -4.12 -6.04
C PRO A 40 -12.96 -3.31 -4.79
N PHE A 41 -12.01 -3.18 -3.87
CA PHE A 41 -12.07 -2.27 -2.73
C PHE A 41 -11.19 -1.04 -3.02
N LYS A 42 -11.36 0.02 -2.22
CA LYS A 42 -10.56 1.24 -2.32
C LYS A 42 -9.58 1.34 -1.17
N GLN A 43 -8.38 1.80 -1.46
CA GLN A 43 -7.38 2.14 -0.46
C GLN A 43 -6.66 3.43 -0.83
N GLN A 44 -6.32 4.22 0.18
CA GLN A 44 -5.52 5.43 0.04
C GLN A 44 -4.06 5.09 0.28
N LEU A 45 -3.19 5.44 -0.67
CA LEU A 45 -1.75 5.31 -0.55
C LEU A 45 -1.09 6.68 -0.63
N VAL A 46 -0.06 6.88 0.20
CA VAL A 46 0.78 8.06 0.25
C VAL A 46 2.22 7.62 0.05
N PHE A 47 2.82 8.06 -1.04
CA PHE A 47 4.19 7.80 -1.40
C PHE A 47 5.10 8.95 -0.98
N ASN A 48 6.18 8.64 -0.28
CA ASN A 48 7.27 9.57 -0.06
C ASN A 48 8.41 9.25 -1.03
N PRO A 49 8.67 10.10 -2.05
CA PRO A 49 9.69 9.83 -3.05
C PRO A 49 11.13 9.93 -2.52
N MET A 50 11.37 10.64 -1.41
CA MET A 50 12.72 10.71 -0.82
C MET A 50 13.11 9.41 -0.13
N THR A 51 12.21 8.89 0.70
CA THR A 51 12.46 7.68 1.50
C THR A 51 12.02 6.42 0.79
N ARG A 52 11.33 6.55 -0.35
CA ARG A 52 10.71 5.45 -1.10
C ARG A 52 9.71 4.65 -0.28
N THR A 53 9.11 5.29 0.73
CA THR A 53 8.16 4.64 1.64
C THR A 53 6.72 4.86 1.19
N ILE A 54 5.89 3.86 1.47
CA ILE A 54 4.45 3.87 1.26
C ILE A 54 3.79 3.79 2.62
N ASN A 55 2.86 4.70 2.88
CA ASN A 55 1.91 4.58 3.99
C ASN A 55 0.50 4.63 3.43
N GLY A 56 -0.44 3.95 4.05
CA GLY A 56 -1.81 3.94 3.56
C GLY A 56 -2.80 3.32 4.51
N TYR A 57 -4.05 3.34 4.07
CA TYR A 57 -5.16 2.71 4.77
C TYR A 57 -6.22 2.26 3.77
N GLY A 58 -6.99 1.27 4.16
CA GLY A 58 -8.09 0.76 3.37
C GLY A 58 -9.07 -0.01 4.21
N GLN A 59 -10.08 -0.53 3.54
CA GLN A 59 -11.09 -1.38 4.15
C GLN A 59 -11.59 -2.40 3.15
N ASP A 60 -11.77 -3.62 3.61
CA ASP A 60 -12.40 -4.70 2.85
C ASP A 60 -13.44 -5.46 3.69
N ASN A 61 -13.81 -6.66 3.25
CA ASN A 61 -14.76 -7.52 3.95
C ASN A 61 -14.21 -8.10 5.27
N VAL A 62 -12.88 -8.16 5.43
CA VAL A 62 -12.24 -8.60 6.68
C VAL A 62 -12.30 -7.44 7.67
N GLY A 63 -11.85 -6.25 7.29
CA GLY A 63 -11.95 -5.06 8.13
C GLY A 63 -11.15 -3.87 7.63
N GLN A 64 -10.98 -2.88 8.50
CA GLN A 64 -10.10 -1.74 8.24
C GLN A 64 -8.66 -2.13 8.51
N TYR A 65 -7.75 -1.62 7.70
CA TYR A 65 -6.33 -1.93 7.79
C TYR A 65 -5.46 -0.72 7.50
N VAL A 66 -4.23 -0.78 8.00
CA VAL A 66 -3.15 0.15 7.65
C VAL A 66 -2.12 -0.55 6.79
N LEU A 67 -1.50 0.20 5.88
CA LEU A 67 -0.45 -0.25 4.97
C LEU A 67 0.83 0.52 5.27
N ASN A 68 1.95 -0.20 5.43
CA ASN A 68 3.28 0.40 5.57
C ASN A 68 4.28 -0.40 4.76
N GLY A 69 5.07 0.26 3.92
CA GLY A 69 5.96 -0.44 3.02
C GLY A 69 6.92 0.46 2.25
N SER A 70 7.44 -0.06 1.15
CA SER A 70 8.35 0.65 0.25
C SER A 70 8.08 0.31 -1.21
N PHE A 71 8.55 1.19 -2.09
CA PHE A 71 8.49 1.02 -3.54
C PHE A 71 9.87 1.24 -4.15
N SER A 72 10.32 0.27 -4.95
CA SER A 72 11.56 0.40 -5.73
C SER A 72 11.24 0.79 -7.17
N GLU A 73 11.60 2.02 -7.54
CA GLU A 73 11.51 2.50 -8.93
C GLU A 73 12.40 1.71 -9.89
N VAL A 74 13.52 1.16 -9.40
CA VAL A 74 14.48 0.39 -10.21
C VAL A 74 13.88 -0.94 -10.66
N THR A 75 13.15 -1.60 -9.76
CA THR A 75 12.61 -2.95 -10.02
C THR A 75 11.12 -2.97 -10.29
N GLY A 76 10.44 -1.85 -10.08
CA GLY A 76 8.98 -1.76 -10.15
C GLY A 76 8.29 -2.62 -9.09
N LYS A 77 8.93 -2.83 -7.93
CA LYS A 77 8.42 -3.71 -6.86
C LYS A 77 7.89 -2.93 -5.68
N ILE A 78 6.79 -3.40 -5.12
CA ILE A 78 6.18 -2.93 -3.88
C ILE A 78 6.29 -4.04 -2.84
N GLU A 79 6.76 -3.70 -1.65
CA GLU A 79 6.74 -4.57 -0.47
C GLU A 79 6.04 -3.82 0.65
N MET A 80 4.94 -4.37 1.17
CA MET A 80 4.14 -3.73 2.22
C MET A 80 3.72 -4.72 3.30
N THR A 81 3.47 -4.20 4.48
CA THR A 81 2.73 -4.87 5.53
C THR A 81 1.31 -4.32 5.55
N GLN A 82 0.33 -5.22 5.58
CA GLN A 82 -1.06 -4.90 5.81
C GLN A 82 -1.42 -5.39 7.20
N ARG A 83 -1.89 -4.49 8.07
CA ARG A 83 -2.31 -4.85 9.43
C ARG A 83 -3.75 -4.45 9.66
N TYR A 84 -4.59 -5.42 9.98
CA TYR A 84 -5.98 -5.18 10.31
C TYR A 84 -6.14 -4.57 11.71
N GLN A 85 -7.10 -3.67 11.84
CA GLN A 85 -7.48 -3.05 13.11
C GLN A 85 -8.55 -3.89 13.79
N ILE A 86 -8.25 -4.40 14.99
CA ILE A 86 -9.19 -5.20 15.80
C ILE A 86 -10.48 -4.41 16.04
N GLY A 87 -11.62 -5.10 15.95
CA GLY A 87 -12.94 -4.50 16.19
C GLY A 87 -13.59 -3.86 14.96
N THR A 88 -12.97 -3.99 13.78
CA THR A 88 -13.54 -3.52 12.51
C THR A 88 -13.91 -4.69 11.60
N GLY A 89 -14.94 -4.51 10.75
CA GLY A 89 -15.36 -5.53 9.79
C GLY A 89 -15.88 -6.82 10.42
N ASN A 90 -15.52 -7.96 9.83
CA ASN A 90 -15.99 -9.27 10.27
C ASN A 90 -15.11 -9.79 11.42
N GLN A 91 -15.67 -9.83 12.63
CA GLN A 91 -14.96 -10.26 13.84
C GLN A 91 -14.47 -11.72 13.81
N ASN A 92 -15.07 -12.58 12.98
CA ASN A 92 -14.63 -13.97 12.83
C ASN A 92 -13.40 -14.09 11.92
N LEU A 93 -13.12 -13.08 11.09
CA LEU A 93 -11.99 -13.06 10.16
C LEU A 93 -10.90 -12.09 10.63
N ASN A 94 -11.29 -10.95 11.17
CA ASN A 94 -10.38 -9.91 11.64
C ASN A 94 -9.95 -10.16 13.09
N LEU A 95 -8.86 -10.92 13.20
CA LEU A 95 -8.16 -11.18 14.46
C LEU A 95 -7.00 -10.19 14.71
N GLY A 96 -6.95 -9.06 13.99
CA GLY A 96 -5.84 -8.11 14.06
C GLY A 96 -4.54 -8.61 13.45
N HIS A 97 -4.64 -9.58 12.52
CA HIS A 97 -3.48 -10.20 11.88
C HIS A 97 -2.77 -9.25 10.91
N GLN A 98 -1.55 -9.62 10.56
CA GLN A 98 -0.73 -8.92 9.60
C GLN A 98 -0.36 -9.84 8.43
N ASP A 99 -0.49 -9.30 7.23
CA ASP A 99 -0.01 -9.91 6.00
C ASP A 99 1.16 -9.13 5.43
N VAL A 100 2.05 -9.82 4.71
CA VAL A 100 3.09 -9.22 3.88
C VAL A 100 2.63 -9.27 2.43
N ILE A 101 2.64 -8.14 1.74
CA ILE A 101 2.23 -8.01 0.35
C ILE A 101 3.45 -7.71 -0.49
N GLN A 102 3.67 -8.51 -1.54
CA GLN A 102 4.74 -8.31 -2.51
C GLN A 102 4.13 -8.21 -3.91
N LEU A 103 4.28 -7.06 -4.56
CA LEU A 103 3.73 -6.79 -5.89
C LEU A 103 4.83 -6.38 -6.86
N SER A 104 4.64 -6.69 -8.13
CA SER A 104 5.45 -6.20 -9.24
C SER A 104 4.58 -5.46 -10.25
N TRP A 105 5.14 -4.44 -10.89
CA TRP A 105 4.46 -3.71 -11.94
C TRP A 105 4.30 -4.55 -13.21
N ASN A 106 3.06 -4.71 -13.66
CA ASN A 106 2.71 -5.27 -14.96
C ASN A 106 2.41 -4.13 -15.94
N ALA A 107 3.36 -3.86 -16.84
CA ALA A 107 3.27 -2.76 -17.78
C ALA A 107 2.19 -2.93 -18.86
N SER A 108 1.87 -4.17 -19.27
CA SER A 108 0.87 -4.42 -20.32
C SER A 108 -0.55 -4.20 -19.80
N ARG A 109 -0.78 -4.54 -18.53
CA ARG A 109 -2.08 -4.37 -17.84
C ARG A 109 -2.21 -3.05 -17.10
N LYS A 110 -1.10 -2.35 -16.87
CA LYS A 110 -1.01 -1.14 -16.03
C LYS A 110 -1.52 -1.38 -14.60
N VAL A 111 -1.13 -2.52 -14.03
CA VAL A 111 -1.49 -2.90 -12.65
C VAL A 111 -0.25 -3.34 -11.89
N PHE A 112 -0.25 -3.18 -10.57
CA PHE A 112 0.61 -3.96 -9.69
C PHE A 112 -0.08 -5.30 -9.40
N GLU A 113 0.65 -6.40 -9.51
CA GLU A 113 0.14 -7.74 -9.23
C GLU A 113 1.16 -8.57 -8.44
N GLY A 114 0.67 -9.50 -7.62
CA GLY A 114 1.56 -10.34 -6.81
C GLY A 114 0.82 -11.12 -5.73
N MET A 115 1.47 -11.31 -4.58
CA MET A 115 1.01 -12.23 -3.54
C MET A 115 0.96 -11.53 -2.17
N ALA A 116 -0.11 -11.78 -1.43
CA ALA A 116 -0.18 -11.57 0.00
C ALA A 116 0.21 -12.85 0.73
N TYR A 117 1.02 -12.72 1.78
CA TYR A 117 1.51 -13.81 2.61
C TYR A 117 1.04 -13.61 4.04
N SER A 118 0.38 -14.62 4.59
CA SER A 118 -0.13 -14.60 5.96
C SER A 118 0.81 -15.37 6.89
N GLN A 119 0.87 -14.96 8.15
CA GLN A 119 1.66 -15.67 9.15
C GLN A 119 0.89 -16.87 9.71
N VAL A 120 1.40 -18.06 9.50
CA VAL A 120 0.84 -19.33 10.00
C VAL A 120 1.95 -20.12 10.70
N GLY A 121 1.79 -20.38 12.00
CA GLY A 121 2.78 -21.15 12.77
C GLY A 121 4.18 -20.53 12.80
N GLY A 122 4.29 -19.19 12.71
CA GLY A 122 5.56 -18.47 12.66
C GLY A 122 6.18 -18.34 11.26
N CYS A 123 5.62 -18.99 10.25
CA CYS A 123 6.07 -18.92 8.86
C CYS A 123 5.13 -18.07 8.01
N TYR A 124 5.67 -17.42 6.96
CA TYR A 124 4.84 -16.76 5.95
C TYR A 124 4.45 -17.75 4.85
N VAL A 125 3.15 -17.90 4.63
CA VAL A 125 2.60 -18.77 3.58
C VAL A 125 1.79 -17.95 2.58
N PRO A 126 1.79 -18.30 1.28
CA PRO A 126 0.95 -17.64 0.29
C PRO A 126 -0.54 -17.69 0.69
N GLY A 127 -1.19 -16.53 0.73
CA GLY A 127 -2.58 -16.38 1.14
C GLY A 127 -3.52 -16.02 -0.01
N ALA A 128 -3.18 -14.99 -0.78
CA ALA A 128 -4.03 -14.49 -1.87
C ALA A 128 -3.23 -13.81 -2.99
N LEU A 129 -3.66 -13.99 -4.23
CA LEU A 129 -3.16 -13.17 -5.34
C LEU A 129 -3.77 -11.78 -5.24
N ILE A 130 -2.98 -10.74 -5.43
CA ILE A 130 -3.40 -9.35 -5.34
C ILE A 130 -3.26 -8.67 -6.69
N GLU A 131 -4.23 -7.82 -7.03
CA GLU A 131 -4.11 -6.84 -8.10
C GLU A 131 -4.46 -5.45 -7.58
N MET A 132 -3.70 -4.44 -8.00
CA MET A 132 -3.86 -3.06 -7.57
C MET A 132 -3.62 -2.08 -8.73
N SER A 133 -4.50 -1.10 -8.89
CA SER A 133 -4.37 -0.05 -9.92
C SER A 133 -4.92 1.29 -9.46
N LEU A 134 -4.39 2.37 -10.03
CA LEU A 134 -4.79 3.73 -9.69
C LEU A 134 -6.23 3.99 -10.17
N ILE A 135 -7.00 4.77 -9.41
CA ILE A 135 -8.36 5.22 -9.75
C ILE A 135 -8.30 6.59 -10.42
#